data_AF-A0A536DSD0-F1
#
_entry.id   AF-A0A536DSD0-F1
#
_cell.length_a   1.000
_cell.length_b   1.000
_cell.length_c   1.000
_cell.angle_alpha   90.00
_cell.angle_beta   90.00
_cell.angle_gamma   90.00
#
_symmetry.space_group_name_H-M   'P 1'
#
loop_
_entity.id
_entity.type
_entity.pdbx_description
1 polymer ?
#
loop_
_entity_poly.entity_id
_entity_poly.type
_entity_poly.pdbx_seq_one_letter_code
_entity_poly.pdbx_strand_id
1 'polypeptide(L)'
;MQRSSPMPKVTMVGAGSAVFARQIITDVLAVDGLDSGTFALVDIDAKRLELARAIAQKLVQLSGKKWKVEASTDRNEVLPGTEYVVNSIEVAGLQNVRADYDIPMKYGVDQCIGDTIGPGGIFKALRTGPAWLDIVADTERLAPKAMILNYTNPMSILTLAAARSTSLPVVGLCHSVQGTSRQLAEYLSIPYDELEWSCAGINHNAWFTKLEHRGVDQYPRLRELAANNLRVYERDPVRFEV
;
A
#
# COMPACT_ATOMS: atom_id res chain seq x y z
N MET A 1 14.68 27.71 -22.67
CA MET A 1 14.81 27.72 -21.20
C MET A 1 14.05 26.51 -20.66
N GLN A 2 14.76 25.43 -20.29
CA GLN A 2 14.14 24.32 -19.57
C GLN A 2 13.68 24.88 -18.22
N ARG A 3 12.36 24.89 -17.97
CA ARG A 3 11.87 25.13 -16.61
C ARG A 3 12.50 24.04 -15.74
N SER A 4 13.29 24.43 -14.74
CA SER A 4 13.66 23.51 -13.68
C SER A 4 12.35 23.02 -13.08
N SER A 5 11.97 21.77 -13.33
CA SER A 5 10.89 21.14 -12.59
C SER A 5 11.20 21.32 -11.10
N PRO A 6 10.24 21.74 -10.27
CA PRO A 6 10.46 21.79 -8.83
C PRO A 6 10.99 20.44 -8.36
N MET A 7 11.97 20.45 -7.46
CA MET A 7 12.57 19.21 -6.95
C MET A 7 11.49 18.46 -6.15
N PRO A 8 11.19 17.19 -6.51
CA PRO A 8 10.14 16.41 -5.86
C PRO A 8 10.43 16.25 -4.37
N LYS A 9 9.42 16.49 -3.54
CA LYS A 9 9.44 16.14 -2.13
C LYS A 9 8.41 15.04 -1.85
N VAL A 10 8.91 13.88 -1.42
CA VAL A 10 8.12 12.71 -1.05
C VAL A 10 8.19 12.54 0.47
N THR A 11 7.05 12.73 1.14
CA THR A 11 6.95 12.56 2.59
C THR A 11 6.35 11.20 2.92
N MET A 12 7.04 10.42 3.73
CA MET A 12 6.65 9.08 4.15
C MET A 12 6.18 9.13 5.60
N VAL A 13 4.88 8.95 5.81
CA VAL A 13 4.25 8.97 7.14
C VAL A 13 4.11 7.53 7.65
N GLY A 14 4.66 7.24 8.82
CA GLY A 14 4.87 5.86 9.29
C GLY A 14 6.15 5.24 8.72
N ALA A 15 7.20 6.05 8.51
CA ALA A 15 8.47 5.62 7.91
C ALA A 15 9.23 4.59 8.75
N GLY A 16 8.91 4.45 10.04
CA GLY A 16 9.42 3.40 10.92
C GLY A 16 8.98 1.99 10.50
N SER A 17 8.09 1.85 9.51
CA SER A 17 7.96 0.65 8.70
C SER A 17 9.15 0.53 7.72
N ALA A 18 10.36 0.31 8.28
CA ALA A 18 11.62 0.48 7.56
C ALA A 18 11.74 -0.40 6.29
N VAL A 19 11.15 -1.60 6.28
CA VAL A 19 11.15 -2.47 5.09
C VAL A 19 10.30 -1.88 3.97
N PHE A 20 9.11 -1.37 4.30
CA PHE A 20 8.22 -0.72 3.34
C PHE A 20 8.84 0.59 2.84
N ALA A 21 9.36 1.41 3.76
CA ALA A 21 10.01 2.66 3.42
C ALA A 21 11.21 2.45 2.48
N ARG A 22 12.06 1.46 2.79
CA ARG A 22 13.19 1.04 1.94
C ARG A 22 12.75 0.70 0.52
N GLN A 23 11.64 -0.03 0.36
CA GLN A 23 11.16 -0.45 -0.96
C GLN A 23 10.75 0.76 -1.80
N ILE A 24 9.89 1.63 -1.27
CA ILE A 24 9.41 2.83 -1.99
C ILE A 24 10.58 3.77 -2.33
N ILE A 25 11.51 3.98 -1.40
CA ILE A 25 12.70 4.81 -1.67
C ILE A 25 13.55 4.22 -2.80
N THR A 26 13.74 2.89 -2.80
CA THR A 26 14.48 2.20 -3.86
C THR A 26 13.78 2.37 -5.21
N ASP A 27 12.46 2.20 -5.25
CA ASP A 27 11.68 2.33 -6.47
C ASP A 27 11.73 3.76 -7.03
N VAL A 28 11.61 4.78 -6.17
CA VAL A 28 11.74 6.19 -6.57
C VAL A 28 13.15 6.49 -7.10
N LEU A 29 14.19 5.98 -6.44
CA LEU A 29 15.57 6.14 -6.89
C LEU A 29 15.87 5.38 -8.18
N ALA A 30 15.08 4.37 -8.55
CA ALA A 30 15.22 3.62 -9.79
C ALA A 30 14.55 4.31 -11.01
N VAL A 31 13.78 5.39 -10.81
CA VAL A 31 13.12 6.10 -11.92
C VAL A 31 14.13 6.90 -12.74
N ASP A 32 14.24 6.62 -14.04
CA ASP A 32 15.11 7.34 -14.96
C ASP A 32 14.73 8.82 -15.08
N GLY A 33 15.74 9.70 -15.06
CA GLY A 33 15.54 11.16 -15.12
C GLY A 33 15.10 11.82 -13.81
N LEU A 34 14.85 11.04 -12.75
CA LEU A 34 14.50 11.55 -11.42
C LEU A 34 15.75 11.64 -10.51
N ASP A 35 16.67 12.54 -10.86
CA ASP A 35 18.03 12.56 -10.30
C ASP A 35 18.20 13.39 -9.01
N SER A 36 17.19 14.15 -8.63
CA SER A 36 17.23 14.97 -7.41
C SER A 36 15.85 15.11 -6.77
N GLY A 37 15.82 15.28 -5.46
CA GLY A 37 14.58 15.36 -4.69
C GLY A 37 14.85 15.35 -3.18
N THR A 38 13.78 15.27 -2.41
CA THR A 38 13.83 15.14 -0.94
C THR A 38 12.92 14.01 -0.50
N PHE A 39 13.46 13.09 0.29
CA PHE A 39 12.67 12.18 1.12
C PHE A 39 12.51 12.81 2.50
N ALA A 40 11.27 13.01 2.93
CA ALA A 40 10.94 13.44 4.28
C ALA A 40 10.33 12.26 5.04
N LEU A 41 10.96 11.82 6.12
CA LEU A 41 10.54 10.65 6.89
C LEU A 41 9.86 11.11 8.17
N VAL A 42 8.67 10.56 8.44
CA VAL A 42 7.89 10.86 9.63
C VAL A 42 7.55 9.57 10.34
N ASP A 43 7.88 9.48 11.62
CA ASP A 43 7.39 8.45 12.53
C ASP A 43 7.40 8.97 13.96
N ILE A 44 6.42 8.58 14.76
CA ILE A 44 6.35 8.98 16.18
C ILE A 44 7.37 8.22 17.04
N ASP A 45 7.85 7.06 16.59
CA ASP A 45 8.89 6.29 17.26
C ASP A 45 10.26 6.72 16.73
N ALA A 46 10.97 7.53 17.54
CA ALA A 46 12.28 8.06 17.20
C ALA A 46 13.33 6.98 16.89
N LYS A 47 13.26 5.81 17.54
CA LYS A 47 14.22 4.72 17.32
C LYS A 47 13.98 4.06 15.96
N ARG A 48 12.72 3.80 15.63
CA ARG A 48 12.35 3.26 14.31
C ARG A 48 12.61 4.27 13.19
N LEU A 49 12.36 5.55 13.45
CA LEU A 49 12.64 6.64 12.53
C LEU A 49 14.14 6.74 12.20
N GLU A 50 15.01 6.65 13.21
CA GLU A 50 16.46 6.74 13.00
C GLU A 50 16.99 5.58 12.14
N LEU A 51 16.46 4.36 12.36
CA LEU A 51 16.78 3.23 11.50
C LEU A 51 16.34 3.48 10.04
N ALA A 52 15.11 3.97 9.84
CA ALA A 52 14.60 4.28 8.50
C ALA A 52 15.43 5.38 7.82
N ARG A 53 15.84 6.41 8.57
CA ARG A 53 16.73 7.49 8.10
C ARG A 53 18.08 6.95 7.65
N ALA A 54 18.73 6.11 8.45
CA ALA A 54 20.03 5.53 8.11
C ALA A 54 19.94 4.67 6.84
N ILE A 55 18.87 3.88 6.70
CA ILE A 55 18.61 3.09 5.48
C ILE A 55 18.42 4.01 4.27
N ALA A 56 17.56 5.04 4.39
CA ALA A 56 17.30 5.99 3.30
C ALA A 56 18.57 6.71 2.84
N GLN A 57 19.39 7.20 3.77
CA GLN A 57 20.68 7.84 3.47
C GLN A 57 21.63 6.89 2.76
N LYS A 58 21.67 5.62 3.18
CA LYS A 58 22.50 4.61 2.53
C LYS A 58 22.03 4.32 1.10
N LEU A 59 20.73 4.20 0.87
CA LEU A 59 20.16 4.01 -0.47
C LEU A 59 20.47 5.18 -1.40
N VAL A 60 20.31 6.42 -0.91
CA VAL A 60 20.67 7.61 -1.67
C VAL A 60 22.15 7.59 -2.03
N GLN A 61 23.05 7.30 -1.08
CA GLN A 61 24.48 7.18 -1.33
C GLN A 61 24.79 6.14 -2.42
N LEU A 62 24.17 4.97 -2.35
CA LEU A 62 24.38 3.88 -3.31
C LEU A 62 23.84 4.19 -4.70
N SER A 63 22.76 4.97 -4.79
CA SER A 63 22.14 5.35 -6.06
C SER A 63 22.97 6.35 -6.89
N GLY A 64 23.87 7.11 -6.24
CA GLY A 64 24.60 8.22 -6.88
C GLY A 64 23.75 9.45 -7.22
N LYS A 65 22.44 9.43 -6.90
CA LYS A 65 21.51 10.54 -7.18
C LYS A 65 21.56 11.62 -6.08
N LYS A 66 21.16 12.85 -6.42
CA LYS A 66 21.22 14.04 -5.57
C LYS A 66 19.95 14.21 -4.74
N TRP A 67 19.61 13.20 -3.96
CA TRP A 67 18.47 13.24 -3.04
C TRP A 67 18.89 13.66 -1.63
N LYS A 68 18.02 14.38 -0.94
CA LYS A 68 18.17 14.72 0.49
C LYS A 68 17.27 13.82 1.32
N VAL A 69 17.68 13.57 2.57
CA VAL A 69 16.86 12.86 3.56
C VAL A 69 16.66 13.76 4.76
N GLU A 70 15.41 14.13 5.02
CA GLU A 70 14.94 14.83 6.21
C GLU A 70 14.13 13.85 7.05
N ALA A 71 14.17 13.97 8.37
CA ALA A 71 13.40 13.10 9.27
C ALA A 71 12.97 13.87 10.51
N SER A 72 11.72 13.71 10.93
CA SER A 72 11.22 14.26 12.20
C SER A 72 10.14 13.39 12.83
N THR A 73 10.01 13.48 14.15
CA THR A 73 8.88 12.91 14.89
C THR A 73 7.65 13.82 14.87
N ASP A 74 7.83 15.10 14.51
CA ASP A 74 6.75 16.02 14.22
C ASP A 74 6.59 16.20 12.71
N ARG A 75 5.46 15.72 12.18
CA ARG A 75 5.13 15.84 10.76
C ARG A 75 5.03 17.29 10.29
N ASN A 76 4.69 18.24 11.17
CA ASN A 76 4.55 19.64 10.82
C ASN A 76 5.87 20.26 10.34
N GLU A 77 7.01 19.74 10.81
CA GLU A 77 8.33 20.25 10.43
C GLU A 77 8.72 19.87 9.00
N VAL A 78 8.20 18.75 8.49
CA VAL A 78 8.65 18.17 7.22
C VAL A 78 7.56 18.07 6.15
N LEU A 79 6.27 18.22 6.49
CA LEU A 79 5.19 18.31 5.50
C LEU A 79 5.29 19.52 4.55
N PRO A 80 5.76 20.71 4.95
CA PRO A 80 5.80 21.86 4.05
C PRO A 80 6.55 21.58 2.73
N GLY A 81 5.90 21.93 1.61
CA GLY A 81 6.43 21.74 0.27
C GLY A 81 6.37 20.30 -0.28
N THR A 82 5.67 19.38 0.41
CA THR A 82 5.47 18.01 -0.08
C THR A 82 4.63 17.98 -1.35
N GLU A 83 5.02 17.15 -2.31
CA GLU A 83 4.26 16.86 -3.53
C GLU A 83 3.59 15.48 -3.48
N TYR A 84 4.18 14.52 -2.76
CA TYR A 84 3.61 13.19 -2.56
C TYR A 84 3.69 12.80 -1.09
N VAL A 85 2.55 12.48 -0.48
CA VAL A 85 2.49 11.86 0.84
C VAL A 85 2.26 10.37 0.67
N VAL A 86 3.20 9.55 1.13
CA VAL A 86 3.07 8.09 1.21
C VAL A 86 2.72 7.73 2.64
N ASN A 87 1.50 7.27 2.88
CA ASN A 87 1.01 6.92 4.20
C ASN A 87 1.06 5.40 4.43
N SER A 88 1.76 4.98 5.49
CA SER A 88 1.90 3.60 5.93
C SER A 88 1.93 3.49 7.46
N ILE A 89 1.06 4.23 8.15
CA ILE A 89 0.97 4.22 9.61
C ILE A 89 0.37 2.91 10.13
N GLU A 90 0.77 2.51 11.33
CA GLU A 90 0.14 1.41 12.07
C GLU A 90 -0.23 1.92 13.47
N VAL A 91 -1.48 2.34 13.65
CA VAL A 91 -1.93 2.96 14.89
C VAL A 91 -2.18 1.89 15.95
N ALA A 92 -1.59 2.10 17.12
CA ALA A 92 -1.67 1.20 18.26
C ALA A 92 -1.11 -0.22 18.03
N GLY A 93 -0.35 -0.44 16.94
CA GLY A 93 0.59 -1.56 16.80
C GLY A 93 0.05 -2.99 16.84
N LEU A 94 0.98 -3.93 16.75
CA LEU A 94 0.73 -5.38 16.64
C LEU A 94 0.01 -5.99 17.85
N GLN A 95 0.07 -5.35 19.02
CA GLN A 95 -0.60 -5.83 20.22
C GLN A 95 -2.12 -5.92 20.08
N ASN A 96 -2.72 -5.12 19.19
CA ASN A 96 -4.16 -5.13 18.97
C ASN A 96 -4.63 -6.20 17.99
N VAL A 97 -3.72 -6.75 17.17
CA VAL A 97 -4.05 -7.77 16.16
C VAL A 97 -4.71 -8.99 16.81
N ARG A 98 -4.25 -9.37 18.01
CA ARG A 98 -4.85 -10.47 18.75
C ARG A 98 -6.30 -10.16 19.15
N ALA A 99 -6.58 -8.95 19.64
CA ALA A 99 -7.94 -8.55 20.00
C ALA A 99 -8.85 -8.45 18.77
N ASP A 100 -8.30 -8.01 17.62
CA ASP A 100 -9.03 -7.93 16.36
C ASP A 100 -9.52 -9.31 15.88
N TYR A 101 -8.82 -10.39 16.25
CA TYR A 101 -9.20 -11.79 15.95
C TYR A 101 -9.97 -12.48 17.08
N ASP A 102 -9.47 -12.45 18.32
CA ASP A 102 -10.02 -13.20 19.45
C ASP A 102 -11.43 -12.72 19.84
N ILE A 103 -11.70 -11.41 19.73
CA ILE A 103 -13.01 -10.85 20.09
C ILE A 103 -14.10 -11.35 19.12
N PRO A 104 -13.97 -11.20 17.77
CA PRO A 104 -14.98 -11.75 16.85
C PRO A 104 -15.13 -13.26 16.97
N MET A 105 -14.03 -13.99 17.17
CA MET A 105 -14.03 -15.45 17.32
C MET A 105 -14.86 -15.89 18.53
N LYS A 106 -14.79 -15.17 19.66
CA LYS A 106 -15.63 -15.42 20.85
C LYS A 106 -17.14 -15.37 20.52
N TYR A 107 -17.55 -14.60 19.52
CA TYR A 107 -18.94 -14.48 19.09
C TYR A 107 -19.27 -15.30 17.83
N GLY A 108 -18.41 -16.26 17.47
CA GLY A 108 -18.65 -17.18 16.36
C GLY A 108 -18.27 -16.64 14.98
N VAL A 109 -17.53 -15.53 14.91
CA VAL A 109 -16.99 -15.01 13.65
C VAL A 109 -15.52 -15.42 13.53
N ASP A 110 -15.29 -16.54 12.86
CA ASP A 110 -13.93 -16.97 12.49
C ASP A 110 -13.51 -16.24 11.21
N GLN A 111 -12.57 -15.32 11.36
CA GLN A 111 -12.01 -14.48 10.30
C GLN A 111 -10.52 -14.75 10.20
N CYS A 112 -9.82 -14.29 9.16
CA CYS A 112 -8.36 -14.30 9.19
C CYS A 112 -7.84 -13.27 10.22
N ILE A 113 -6.68 -12.65 9.98
CA ILE A 113 -6.08 -11.66 10.88
C ILE A 113 -6.97 -10.45 11.24
N GLY A 114 -8.05 -10.19 10.49
CA GLY A 114 -8.95 -9.06 10.78
C GLY A 114 -8.37 -7.70 10.44
N ASP A 115 -7.35 -7.63 9.58
CA ASP A 115 -6.62 -6.38 9.32
C ASP A 115 -7.38 -5.40 8.40
N THR A 116 -8.33 -5.90 7.61
CA THR A 116 -8.91 -5.14 6.49
C THR A 116 -10.43 -5.23 6.36
N ILE A 117 -11.01 -6.39 6.64
CA ILE A 117 -12.44 -6.66 6.48
C ILE A 117 -12.98 -7.35 7.74
N GLY A 118 -14.31 -7.46 7.82
CA GLY A 118 -14.98 -8.05 8.97
C GLY A 118 -14.90 -7.18 10.24
N PRO A 119 -15.38 -7.70 11.38
CA PRO A 119 -15.34 -6.99 12.65
C PRO A 119 -13.95 -6.50 13.08
N GLY A 120 -12.90 -7.31 12.90
CA GLY A 120 -11.53 -6.89 13.19
C GLY A 120 -11.11 -5.67 12.36
N GLY A 121 -11.46 -5.67 11.06
CA GLY A 121 -11.18 -4.55 10.17
C GLY A 121 -11.87 -3.27 10.63
N ILE A 122 -13.12 -3.38 11.10
CA ILE A 122 -13.86 -2.25 11.66
C ILE A 122 -13.17 -1.71 12.93
N PHE A 123 -12.72 -2.59 13.84
CA PHE A 123 -12.01 -2.17 15.04
C PHE A 123 -10.73 -1.40 14.70
N LYS A 124 -9.96 -1.92 13.74
CA LYS A 124 -8.75 -1.24 13.24
C LYS A 124 -9.09 0.11 12.59
N ALA A 125 -10.12 0.18 11.75
CA ALA A 125 -10.55 1.44 11.15
C ALA A 125 -10.91 2.49 12.21
N LEU A 126 -11.62 2.12 13.27
CA LEU A 126 -11.99 3.04 14.35
C LEU A 126 -10.77 3.54 15.15
N ARG A 127 -9.74 2.72 15.33
CA ARG A 127 -8.49 3.14 15.98
C ARG A 127 -7.64 4.04 15.08
N THR A 128 -7.53 3.70 13.79
CA THR A 128 -6.64 4.38 12.85
C THR A 128 -7.25 5.66 12.27
N GLY A 129 -8.57 5.70 12.10
CA GLY A 129 -9.30 6.78 11.45
C GLY A 129 -8.99 8.18 11.99
N PRO A 130 -9.03 8.42 13.31
CA PRO A 130 -8.73 9.74 13.87
C PRO A 130 -7.34 10.26 13.50
N ALA A 131 -6.29 9.46 13.75
CA ALA A 131 -4.92 9.85 13.42
C ALA A 131 -4.72 10.04 11.91
N TRP A 132 -5.40 9.23 11.09
CA TRP A 132 -5.37 9.37 9.64
C TRP A 132 -5.99 10.69 9.16
N LEU A 133 -7.16 11.06 9.69
CA LEU A 133 -7.82 12.32 9.34
C LEU A 133 -7.01 13.54 9.80
N ASP A 134 -6.33 13.46 10.96
CA ASP A 134 -5.40 14.52 11.41
C ASP A 134 -4.22 14.69 10.42
N ILE A 135 -3.65 13.59 9.93
CA ILE A 135 -2.58 13.63 8.92
C ILE A 135 -3.08 14.24 7.61
N VAL A 136 -4.30 13.89 7.17
CA VAL A 136 -4.91 14.45 5.97
C VAL A 136 -5.14 15.96 6.12
N ALA A 137 -5.68 16.41 7.25
CA ALA A 137 -5.90 17.83 7.53
C ALA A 137 -4.58 18.63 7.58
N ASP A 138 -3.54 18.08 8.21
CA ASP A 138 -2.21 18.71 8.22
C ASP A 138 -1.59 18.75 6.83
N THR A 139 -1.80 17.71 6.02
CA THR A 139 -1.35 17.68 4.63
C THR A 139 -2.04 18.75 3.79
N GLU A 140 -3.37 18.89 3.90
CA GLU A 140 -4.12 19.94 3.20
C GLU A 140 -3.64 21.34 3.60
N ARG A 141 -3.35 21.56 4.88
CA ARG A 141 -2.86 22.85 5.40
C ARG A 141 -1.43 23.17 4.99
N LEU A 142 -0.51 22.21 5.06
CA LEU A 142 0.94 22.43 4.92
C LEU A 142 1.46 22.10 3.52
N ALA A 143 0.77 21.24 2.79
CA ALA A 143 1.12 20.76 1.47
C ALA A 143 -0.11 20.71 0.55
N PRO A 144 -0.76 21.86 0.27
CA PRO A 144 -2.04 21.93 -0.46
C PRO A 144 -1.98 21.50 -1.93
N LYS A 145 -0.82 21.06 -2.41
CA LYS A 145 -0.61 20.52 -3.76
C LYS A 145 -0.25 19.02 -3.76
N ALA A 146 -0.20 18.40 -2.59
CA ALA A 146 0.26 17.03 -2.45
C ALA A 146 -0.77 16.04 -2.99
N MET A 147 -0.28 14.97 -3.60
CA MET A 147 -1.04 13.75 -3.80
C MET A 147 -0.83 12.81 -2.63
N ILE A 148 -1.93 12.29 -2.10
CA ILE A 148 -1.92 11.36 -0.96
C ILE A 148 -2.03 9.93 -1.49
N LEU A 149 -1.03 9.11 -1.15
CA LEU A 149 -0.90 7.71 -1.51
C LEU A 149 -1.03 6.86 -0.24
N ASN A 150 -2.20 6.28 -0.01
CA ASN A 150 -2.52 5.51 1.19
C ASN A 150 -2.27 4.01 1.00
N TYR A 151 -1.35 3.46 1.81
CA TYR A 151 -1.12 2.02 1.97
C TYR A 151 -1.65 1.48 3.30
N THR A 152 -2.09 2.36 4.20
CA THR A 152 -2.59 1.97 5.53
C THR A 152 -3.92 1.24 5.42
N ASN A 153 -3.98 0.09 6.08
CA ASN A 153 -5.20 -0.68 6.23
C ASN A 153 -6.06 -0.22 7.41
N PRO A 154 -7.39 -0.38 7.36
CA PRO A 154 -8.17 -0.91 6.23
C PRO A 154 -8.31 0.10 5.09
N MET A 155 -7.71 -0.20 3.94
CA MET A 155 -7.49 0.82 2.92
C MET A 155 -8.82 1.31 2.30
N SER A 156 -9.78 0.43 2.06
CA SER A 156 -11.09 0.85 1.51
C SER A 156 -11.79 1.88 2.39
N ILE A 157 -11.89 1.63 3.70
CA ILE A 157 -12.60 2.50 4.65
C ILE A 157 -11.81 3.81 4.87
N LEU A 158 -10.50 3.72 5.07
CA LEU A 158 -9.66 4.87 5.37
C LEU A 158 -9.47 5.79 4.16
N THR A 159 -9.32 5.23 2.95
CA THR A 159 -9.25 6.03 1.73
C THR A 159 -10.59 6.71 1.44
N LEU A 160 -11.72 6.04 1.66
CA LEU A 160 -13.04 6.68 1.54
C LEU A 160 -13.22 7.82 2.54
N ALA A 161 -12.79 7.63 3.80
CA ALA A 161 -12.86 8.67 4.83
C ALA A 161 -12.05 9.91 4.43
N ALA A 162 -10.80 9.72 3.98
CA ALA A 162 -9.94 10.81 3.52
C ALA A 162 -10.50 11.51 2.28
N ALA A 163 -10.92 10.75 1.27
CA ALA A 163 -11.48 11.33 0.04
C ALA A 163 -12.74 12.17 0.28
N ARG A 164 -13.45 11.96 1.40
CA ARG A 164 -14.60 12.76 1.83
C ARG A 164 -14.23 13.94 2.73
N SER A 165 -13.00 13.99 3.25
CA SER A 165 -12.57 14.98 4.23
C SER A 165 -11.64 16.05 3.68
N THR A 166 -11.11 15.89 2.46
CA THR A 166 -10.18 16.86 1.83
C THR A 166 -10.50 17.06 0.35
N SER A 167 -10.03 18.19 -0.17
CA SER A 167 -10.00 18.49 -1.61
C SER A 167 -8.77 17.93 -2.35
N LEU A 168 -7.77 17.42 -1.61
CA LEU A 168 -6.58 16.81 -2.19
C LEU A 168 -6.87 15.47 -2.91
N PRO A 169 -6.11 15.11 -3.95
CA PRO A 169 -6.23 13.79 -4.56
C PRO A 169 -5.72 12.70 -3.62
N VAL A 170 -6.59 11.72 -3.33
CA VAL A 170 -6.29 10.58 -2.47
C VAL A 170 -6.41 9.28 -3.27
N VAL A 171 -5.35 8.48 -3.26
CA VAL A 171 -5.29 7.18 -3.94
C VAL A 171 -4.94 6.09 -2.93
N GLY A 172 -5.74 5.04 -2.86
CA GLY A 172 -5.42 3.83 -2.09
C GLY A 172 -4.66 2.82 -2.94
N LEU A 173 -3.57 2.26 -2.43
CA LEU A 173 -2.68 1.35 -3.16
C LEU A 173 -2.50 0.02 -2.42
N CYS A 174 -2.77 -1.09 -3.11
CA CYS A 174 -2.54 -2.45 -2.61
C CYS A 174 -2.06 -3.34 -3.75
N HIS A 175 -1.24 -4.34 -3.40
CA HIS A 175 -0.58 -5.26 -4.32
C HIS A 175 -1.37 -6.56 -4.59
N SER A 176 -2.53 -6.74 -3.93
CA SER A 176 -3.28 -8.01 -3.93
C SER A 176 -3.69 -8.48 -5.33
N VAL A 177 -4.15 -7.57 -6.19
CA VAL A 177 -4.57 -7.91 -7.56
C VAL A 177 -3.36 -8.35 -8.40
N GLN A 178 -2.25 -7.62 -8.34
CA GLN A 178 -1.03 -7.93 -9.08
C GLN A 178 -0.39 -9.23 -8.59
N GLY A 179 -0.48 -9.52 -7.30
CA GLY A 179 -0.07 -10.81 -6.74
C GLY A 179 -0.94 -11.94 -7.26
N THR A 180 -2.26 -11.75 -7.25
CA THR A 180 -3.21 -12.78 -7.72
C THR A 180 -3.09 -13.02 -9.22
N SER A 181 -2.91 -11.99 -10.05
CA SER A 181 -2.74 -12.17 -11.50
C SER A 181 -1.46 -12.94 -11.85
N ARG A 182 -0.37 -12.75 -11.08
CA ARG A 182 0.85 -13.57 -11.23
C ARG A 182 0.61 -15.04 -10.88
N GLN A 183 -0.16 -15.32 -9.82
CA GLN A 183 -0.53 -16.69 -9.45
C GLN A 183 -1.41 -17.34 -10.52
N LEU A 184 -2.38 -16.61 -11.07
CA LEU A 184 -3.22 -17.09 -12.17
C LEU A 184 -2.39 -17.43 -13.42
N ALA A 185 -1.43 -16.57 -13.78
CA ALA A 185 -0.49 -16.83 -14.87
C ALA A 185 0.33 -18.11 -14.63
N GLU A 186 0.80 -18.31 -13.39
CA GLU A 186 1.53 -19.51 -12.97
C GLU A 186 0.67 -20.77 -13.12
N TYR A 187 -0.57 -20.76 -12.61
CA TYR A 187 -1.49 -21.90 -12.72
C TYR A 187 -1.75 -22.28 -14.18
N LEU A 188 -1.94 -21.28 -15.04
CA LEU A 188 -2.17 -21.48 -16.47
C LEU A 188 -0.89 -21.77 -17.26
N SER A 189 0.29 -21.70 -16.63
CA SER A 189 1.60 -21.80 -17.29
C SER A 189 1.73 -20.81 -18.46
N ILE A 190 1.29 -19.58 -18.25
CA ILE A 190 1.35 -18.47 -19.22
C ILE A 190 2.39 -17.45 -18.75
N PRO A 191 3.29 -16.94 -19.61
CA PRO A 191 4.16 -15.84 -19.25
C PRO A 191 3.33 -14.64 -18.76
N TYR A 192 3.71 -14.04 -17.62
CA TYR A 192 2.88 -13.04 -16.96
C TYR A 192 2.57 -11.81 -17.83
N ASP A 193 3.52 -11.43 -18.68
CA ASP A 193 3.43 -10.35 -19.66
C ASP A 193 2.52 -10.66 -20.86
N GLU A 194 2.22 -11.94 -21.10
CA GLU A 194 1.25 -12.38 -22.12
C GLU A 194 -0.19 -12.52 -21.56
N LEU A 195 -0.37 -12.54 -20.24
CA LEU A 195 -1.70 -12.66 -19.63
C LEU A 195 -2.42 -11.31 -19.64
N GLU A 196 -3.53 -11.24 -20.38
CA GLU A 196 -4.40 -10.07 -20.39
C GLU A 196 -5.50 -10.22 -19.34
N TRP A 197 -5.62 -9.23 -18.45
CA TRP A 197 -6.64 -9.29 -17.42
C TRP A 197 -7.20 -7.91 -17.09
N SER A 198 -8.41 -7.91 -16.53
CA SER A 198 -9.05 -6.74 -15.94
C SER A 198 -9.70 -7.16 -14.64
N CYS A 199 -9.72 -6.25 -13.67
CA CYS A 199 -10.36 -6.49 -12.38
C CYS A 199 -11.25 -5.33 -11.98
N ALA A 200 -12.28 -5.62 -11.19
CA ALA A 200 -13.15 -4.61 -10.59
C ALA A 200 -13.57 -5.04 -9.18
N GLY A 201 -13.87 -4.07 -8.33
CA GLY A 201 -14.31 -4.28 -6.95
C GLY A 201 -13.77 -3.21 -6.01
N ILE A 202 -13.68 -3.56 -4.73
CA ILE A 202 -13.07 -2.74 -3.68
C ILE A 202 -11.81 -3.42 -3.15
N ASN A 203 -11.00 -2.71 -2.36
CA ASN A 203 -9.80 -3.29 -1.76
C ASN A 203 -10.16 -4.56 -0.95
N HIS A 204 -9.45 -5.65 -1.24
CA HIS A 204 -9.64 -6.99 -0.65
C HIS A 204 -11.02 -7.63 -0.89
N ASN A 205 -11.78 -7.10 -1.85
CA ASN A 205 -13.00 -7.73 -2.34
C ASN A 205 -13.19 -7.35 -3.82
N ALA A 206 -12.44 -8.02 -4.68
CA ALA A 206 -12.36 -7.74 -6.10
C ALA A 206 -12.34 -9.03 -6.93
N TRP A 207 -12.76 -8.92 -8.18
CA TRP A 207 -12.89 -10.04 -9.11
C TRP A 207 -12.16 -9.73 -10.41
N PHE A 208 -11.58 -10.76 -11.02
CA PHE A 208 -11.07 -10.68 -12.38
C PHE A 208 -12.26 -10.77 -13.36
N THR A 209 -12.56 -9.67 -14.05
CA THR A 209 -13.66 -9.60 -15.01
C THR A 209 -13.24 -9.99 -16.42
N LYS A 210 -11.93 -10.02 -16.68
CA LYS A 210 -11.31 -10.51 -17.91
C LYS A 210 -10.08 -11.34 -17.55
N LEU A 211 -9.91 -12.49 -18.19
CA LEU A 211 -8.73 -13.35 -18.07
C LEU A 211 -8.47 -14.04 -19.42
N GLU A 212 -7.60 -13.47 -20.24
CA GLU A 212 -7.37 -13.90 -21.62
C GLU A 212 -5.87 -14.11 -21.90
N HIS A 213 -5.59 -14.95 -22.90
CA HIS A 213 -4.27 -15.09 -23.50
C HIS A 213 -4.43 -15.14 -25.01
N ARG A 214 -3.83 -14.18 -25.72
CA ARG A 214 -3.94 -14.03 -27.19
C ARG A 214 -5.41 -14.01 -27.66
N GLY A 215 -6.26 -13.30 -26.92
CA GLY A 215 -7.69 -13.16 -27.21
C GLY A 215 -8.56 -14.38 -26.88
N VAL A 216 -8.02 -15.41 -26.21
CA VAL A 216 -8.79 -16.60 -25.79
C VAL A 216 -9.04 -16.56 -24.29
N ASP A 217 -10.30 -16.69 -23.87
CA ASP A 217 -10.71 -16.79 -22.47
C ASP A 217 -10.08 -18.01 -21.80
N GLN A 218 -9.42 -17.77 -20.66
CA GLN A 218 -8.70 -18.79 -19.89
C GLN A 218 -9.52 -19.36 -18.72
N TYR A 219 -10.69 -18.81 -18.40
CA TYR A 219 -11.52 -19.34 -17.32
C TYR A 219 -11.87 -20.84 -17.48
N PRO A 220 -12.25 -21.35 -18.67
CA PRO A 220 -12.53 -22.77 -18.84
C PRO A 220 -11.32 -23.64 -18.49
N ARG A 221 -10.13 -23.24 -18.95
CA ARG A 221 -8.87 -23.95 -18.66
C ARG A 221 -8.51 -23.88 -17.18
N LEU A 222 -8.69 -22.72 -16.55
CA LEU A 222 -8.45 -22.55 -15.12
C LEU A 222 -9.35 -23.47 -14.28
N ARG A 223 -10.65 -23.55 -14.62
CA ARG A 223 -11.61 -24.42 -13.93
C ARG A 223 -11.29 -25.90 -14.14
N GLU A 224 -10.89 -26.30 -15.36
CA GLU A 224 -10.46 -27.67 -15.65
C GLU A 224 -9.22 -28.06 -14.84
N LEU A 225 -8.22 -27.17 -14.76
CA LEU A 225 -7.03 -27.39 -13.94
C LEU A 225 -7.38 -27.54 -12.46
N ALA A 226 -8.25 -26.68 -11.92
CA ALA A 226 -8.69 -26.77 -10.53
C ALA A 226 -9.43 -28.08 -10.25
N ALA A 227 -10.29 -28.55 -11.17
CA ALA A 227 -11.06 -29.78 -11.00
C ALA A 227 -10.21 -31.06 -11.10
N ASN A 228 -9.18 -31.06 -11.97
CA ASN A 228 -8.43 -32.27 -12.32
C ASN A 228 -7.03 -32.33 -11.69
N ASN A 229 -6.56 -31.26 -11.05
CA ASN A 229 -5.23 -31.20 -10.44
C ASN A 229 -5.33 -30.76 -8.97
N LEU A 230 -5.36 -31.75 -8.07
CA LEU A 230 -5.44 -31.52 -6.62
C LEU A 230 -4.32 -30.60 -6.11
N ARG A 231 -3.11 -30.67 -6.68
CA ARG A 231 -2.01 -29.79 -6.27
C ARG A 231 -2.23 -28.33 -6.65
N VAL A 232 -2.95 -28.06 -7.74
CA VAL A 232 -3.33 -26.68 -8.10
C VAL A 232 -4.45 -26.23 -7.18
N TYR A 233 -5.47 -27.05 -6.98
CA TYR A 233 -6.60 -26.77 -6.11
C TYR A 233 -6.17 -26.43 -4.67
N GLU A 234 -5.33 -27.26 -4.07
CA GLU A 234 -4.85 -27.10 -2.68
C GLU A 234 -4.03 -25.83 -2.45
N ARG A 235 -3.53 -25.19 -3.52
CA ARG A 235 -2.84 -23.89 -3.37
C ARG A 235 -3.81 -22.76 -3.07
N ASP A 236 -5.08 -22.87 -3.47
CA ASP A 236 -6.04 -21.78 -3.36
C ASP A 236 -7.51 -22.22 -3.42
N PRO A 237 -7.96 -23.07 -2.47
CA PRO A 237 -9.30 -23.66 -2.53
C PRO A 237 -10.40 -22.60 -2.55
N VAL A 238 -10.24 -21.52 -1.77
CA VAL A 238 -11.23 -20.42 -1.70
C VAL A 238 -11.43 -19.75 -3.06
N ARG A 239 -10.38 -19.53 -3.86
CA ARG A 239 -10.55 -18.89 -5.18
C ARG A 239 -11.13 -19.84 -6.23
N PHE A 240 -10.96 -21.14 -6.08
CA PHE A 240 -11.51 -22.13 -7.02
C PHE A 240 -12.93 -22.58 -6.68
N GLU A 241 -13.37 -22.38 -5.44
CA GLU A 241 -14.72 -22.71 -4.97
C GLU A 241 -15.76 -21.59 -5.24
N VAL A 242 -15.32 -20.35 -5.51
CA VAL A 242 -16.17 -19.17 -5.76
C VAL A 242 -16.50 -18.98 -7.25
#